data_AF-A0A1M5YPX0-F1
#
_entry.id   AF-A0A1M5YPX0-F1
#
_cell.length_a   1.000
_cell.length_b   1.000
_cell.length_c   1.000
_cell.angle_alpha   90.00
_cell.angle_beta   90.00
_cell.angle_gamma   90.00
#
_symmetry.space_group_name_H-M   'P 1'
#
loop_
_entity.id
_entity.type
_entity.pdbx_description
1 polymer ?
#
loop_
_entity_poly.entity_id
_entity_poly.type
_entity_poly.pdbx_seq_one_letter_code
_entity_poly.pdbx_strand_id
1 'polypeptide(L)'
;MKNIQIIDGALNATFSVFQATEDEFAAIFPADGQDMEFVEDFIERCGQEEAGRILGPIWERPILKRDTQGIHGTLYYEYADRRQYLPATKREVDWDYHAINSAQRLLFASKR
;
A
#
# COMPACT_ATOMS: atom_id res chain seq x y z
N MET A 1 1.62 -10.34 -11.84
CA MET A 1 0.40 -9.84 -11.17
C MET A 1 0.72 -9.69 -9.70
N LYS A 2 0.59 -8.48 -9.19
CA LYS A 2 0.84 -8.13 -7.79
C LYS A 2 -0.49 -7.93 -7.07
N ASN A 3 -0.49 -8.11 -5.76
CA ASN A 3 -1.68 -7.95 -4.92
C ASN A 3 -1.51 -6.73 -4.02
N ILE A 4 -2.53 -5.87 -3.96
CA ILE A 4 -2.58 -4.66 -3.15
C ILE A 4 -3.70 -4.80 -2.12
N GLN A 5 -3.41 -4.50 -0.85
CA GLN A 5 -4.45 -4.32 0.16
C GLN A 5 -4.96 -2.87 0.12
N ILE A 6 -6.27 -2.68 0.01
CA ILE A 6 -6.89 -1.35 -0.01
C ILE A 6 -7.66 -1.12 1.28
N ILE A 7 -7.42 0.01 1.92
CA ILE A 7 -8.12 0.48 3.13
C ILE A 7 -8.83 1.78 2.77
N ASP A 8 -10.16 1.72 2.69
CA ASP A 8 -11.03 2.83 2.31
C ASP A 8 -12.10 3.07 3.39
N GLY A 9 -11.93 4.13 4.18
CA GLY A 9 -12.83 4.50 5.30
C GLY A 9 -13.03 3.42 6.38
N ALA A 10 -12.31 2.29 6.31
CA ALA A 10 -12.65 1.10 7.05
C ALA A 10 -12.37 1.25 8.56
N LEU A 11 -13.44 1.18 9.36
CA LEU A 11 -13.38 1.02 10.82
C LEU A 11 -13.25 -0.46 11.24
N ASN A 12 -13.45 -1.38 10.30
CA ASN A 12 -13.34 -2.82 10.51
C ASN A 12 -11.93 -3.33 10.15
N ALA A 13 -11.69 -4.63 10.32
CA ALA A 13 -10.42 -5.29 9.98
C ALA A 13 -10.55 -6.21 8.74
N THR A 14 -11.54 -6.00 7.87
CA THR A 14 -11.81 -6.92 6.74
C THR A 14 -11.07 -6.58 5.45
N PHE A 15 -10.36 -5.46 5.39
CA PHE A 15 -9.51 -4.93 4.29
C PHE A 15 -9.45 -5.79 3.02
N SER A 16 -10.04 -5.28 1.94
CA SER A 16 -10.09 -5.95 0.64
C SER A 16 -8.72 -6.00 -0.04
N VAL A 17 -8.54 -6.98 -0.92
CA VAL A 17 -7.31 -7.13 -1.72
C VAL A 17 -7.68 -7.10 -3.20
N PHE A 18 -6.90 -6.37 -3.98
CA PHE A 18 -7.10 -6.18 -5.41
C PHE A 18 -5.83 -6.53 -6.18
N GLN A 19 -5.98 -6.93 -7.43
CA GLN A 19 -4.85 -7.25 -8.30
C GLN A 19 -4.48 -6.05 -9.18
N ALA A 20 -3.18 -5.75 -9.19
CA ALA A 20 -2.57 -4.80 -10.09
C ALA A 20 -1.62 -5.52 -11.06
N THR A 21 -1.54 -4.99 -12.28
CA THR A 21 -0.46 -5.29 -13.20
C THR A 21 0.85 -4.74 -12.66
N GLU A 22 1.99 -5.18 -13.21
CA GLU A 22 3.30 -4.67 -12.78
C GLU A 22 3.44 -3.16 -13.06
N ASP A 23 2.91 -2.68 -14.19
CA ASP A 23 2.98 -1.26 -14.58
C ASP A 23 2.10 -0.39 -13.67
N GLU A 24 0.88 -0.83 -13.36
CA GLU A 24 0.01 -0.14 -12.41
C GLU A 24 0.64 -0.09 -11.01
N PHE A 25 1.23 -1.21 -10.56
CA PHE A 25 1.91 -1.28 -9.28
C PHE A 25 3.10 -0.31 -9.23
N ALA A 26 3.98 -0.34 -10.22
CA ALA A 26 5.12 0.56 -10.31
C ALA A 26 4.72 2.04 -10.42
N ALA A 27 3.57 2.34 -11.04
CA ALA A 27 3.05 3.70 -11.10
C ALA A 27 2.56 4.20 -9.73
N ILE A 28 1.95 3.32 -8.91
CA ILE A 28 1.47 3.65 -7.56
C ILE A 28 2.63 3.73 -6.57
N PHE A 29 3.56 2.77 -6.60
CA PHE A 29 4.69 2.66 -5.68
C PHE A 29 6.04 2.84 -6.43
N PRO A 30 6.39 4.08 -6.83
CA PRO A 30 7.51 4.32 -7.74
C PRO A 30 8.90 4.24 -7.10
N ALA A 31 9.01 4.40 -5.78
CA ALA A 31 10.32 4.37 -5.11
C ALA A 31 10.75 2.93 -4.77
N ASP A 32 12.07 2.71 -4.73
CA ASP A 32 12.61 1.39 -4.39
C ASP A 32 12.21 0.96 -2.97
N GLY A 33 11.64 -0.24 -2.88
CA GLY A 33 11.08 -0.80 -1.64
C GLY A 33 9.85 -0.06 -1.10
N GLN A 34 9.25 0.87 -1.84
CA GLN A 34 7.98 1.48 -1.46
C GLN A 34 6.87 0.44 -1.56
N ASP A 35 6.19 0.19 -0.44
CA ASP A 35 5.11 -0.78 -0.31
C ASP A 35 3.86 -0.15 0.33
N MET A 36 3.90 1.15 0.61
CA MET A 36 2.77 1.94 1.08
C MET A 36 2.58 3.17 0.20
N GLU A 37 1.33 3.60 0.03
CA GLU A 37 1.00 4.85 -0.65
C GLU A 37 -0.33 5.40 -0.15
N PHE A 38 -0.47 6.72 -0.14
CA PHE A 38 -1.74 7.41 0.09
C PHE A 38 -2.32 7.82 -1.25
N VAL A 39 -3.61 7.57 -1.45
CA VAL A 39 -4.26 7.92 -2.73
C VAL A 39 -4.17 9.40 -3.02
N GLU A 40 -4.21 10.27 -2.01
CA GLU A 40 -4.15 11.72 -2.22
C GLU A 40 -2.76 12.14 -2.70
N ASP A 41 -1.69 11.51 -2.19
CA ASP A 41 -0.31 11.78 -2.63
C ASP A 41 -0.09 11.26 -4.06
N PHE A 42 -0.68 10.10 -4.39
CA PHE A 42 -0.66 9.56 -5.73
C PHE A 42 -1.38 10.47 -6.73
N ILE A 43 -2.59 10.95 -6.39
CA ILE A 43 -3.36 11.89 -7.19
C ILE A 43 -2.62 13.22 -7.35
N GLU A 44 -2.04 13.77 -6.29
CA GLU A 44 -1.25 15.00 -6.34
C GLU A 44 -0.05 14.85 -7.29
N ARG A 45 0.61 13.68 -7.27
CA ARG A 45 1.79 13.41 -8.10
C ARG A 45 1.48 13.23 -9.59
N CYS A 46 0.43 12.49 -9.95
CA CYS A 46 0.15 12.14 -11.37
C CYS A 46 -1.04 12.91 -11.98
N GLY A 47 -1.85 13.58 -11.16
CA GLY A 47 -3.07 14.26 -11.58
C GLY A 47 -4.30 13.34 -11.56
N GLN A 48 -5.48 13.93 -11.34
CA GLN A 48 -6.75 13.21 -11.15
C GLN A 48 -7.13 12.30 -12.33
N GLU A 49 -6.92 12.77 -13.57
CA GLU A 49 -7.28 12.01 -14.78
C GLU A 49 -6.43 10.75 -14.92
N GLU A 50 -5.11 10.90 -14.77
CA GLU A 50 -4.17 9.78 -14.86
C GLU A 50 -4.34 8.81 -13.69
N ALA A 51 -4.57 9.32 -12.48
CA ALA A 51 -4.90 8.50 -11.32
C ALA A 51 -6.15 7.66 -11.57
N GLY A 52 -7.21 8.24 -12.15
CA GLY A 52 -8.42 7.52 -12.54
C GLY A 52 -8.16 6.44 -13.59
N ARG A 53 -7.30 6.71 -14.57
CA ARG A 53 -6.90 5.74 -15.60
C ARG A 53 -6.15 4.54 -15.03
N ILE A 54 -5.33 4.75 -14.01
CA ILE A 54 -4.54 3.70 -13.35
C ILE A 54 -5.36 2.93 -12.31
N LEU A 55 -6.09 3.63 -11.44
CA LEU A 55 -6.82 3.02 -10.33
C LEU A 55 -8.14 2.39 -10.77
N GLY A 56 -8.82 2.95 -11.77
CA GLY A 56 -10.12 2.47 -12.24
C GLY A 56 -10.13 0.97 -12.56
N PRO A 57 -9.20 0.46 -13.39
CA PRO A 57 -9.12 -0.97 -13.69
C PRO A 57 -8.82 -1.87 -12.49
N ILE A 58 -8.16 -1.37 -11.43
CA ILE A 58 -7.79 -2.16 -10.25
C ILE A 58 -9.05 -2.54 -9.45
N TRP A 59 -10.02 -1.63 -9.34
CA TRP A 59 -11.28 -1.88 -8.63
C TRP A 59 -12.10 -3.05 -9.20
N GLU A 60 -11.91 -3.36 -10.49
CA GLU A 60 -12.59 -4.47 -11.18
C GLU A 60 -11.90 -5.83 -10.97
N ARG A 61 -10.80 -5.88 -10.21
CA ARG A 61 -10.01 -7.10 -9.98
C ARG A 61 -9.85 -7.45 -8.50
N PRO A 62 -10.95 -7.62 -7.72
CA PRO A 62 -10.85 -8.11 -6.36
C PRO A 62 -10.37 -9.57 -6.34
N ILE A 63 -9.64 -9.94 -5.28
CA ILE A 63 -9.17 -11.31 -5.05
C ILE A 63 -9.37 -11.71 -3.58
N LEU A 64 -9.73 -12.97 -3.34
CA LEU A 64 -9.82 -13.49 -1.97
C LEU A 64 -8.42 -13.61 -1.36
N LYS A 65 -8.27 -13.20 -0.09
CA LYS A 65 -7.00 -13.30 0.66
C LYS A 65 -6.35 -14.68 0.64
N ARG A 66 -7.15 -15.75 0.58
CA ARG A 66 -6.65 -17.14 0.56
C ARG A 66 -6.03 -17.52 -0.79
N ASP A 67 -6.36 -16.79 -1.85
CA ASP A 67 -5.92 -17.03 -3.21
C ASP A 67 -4.75 -16.12 -3.60
N THR A 68 -4.33 -15.21 -2.70
CA THR A 68 -3.20 -14.31 -2.94
C THR A 68 -1.88 -15.02 -2.69
N GLN A 69 -0.88 -14.68 -3.50
CA GLN A 69 0.52 -15.02 -3.23
C GLN A 69 1.19 -13.84 -2.51
N GLY A 70 0.73 -13.55 -1.30
CA GLY A 70 1.19 -12.41 -0.50
C GLY A 70 0.57 -11.07 -0.88
N ILE A 71 0.82 -10.06 -0.05
CA ILE A 71 0.45 -8.65 -0.25
C ILE A 71 1.75 -7.92 -0.58
N HIS A 72 1.76 -7.20 -1.70
CA HIS A 72 2.96 -6.54 -2.23
C HIS A 72 2.98 -5.04 -1.95
N GLY A 73 1.81 -4.44 -1.72
CA GLY A 73 1.69 -3.06 -1.30
C GLY A 73 0.34 -2.75 -0.66
N THR A 74 0.24 -1.61 0.01
CA THR A 74 -0.95 -1.13 0.69
C THR A 74 -1.27 0.30 0.24
N LEU A 75 -2.47 0.49 -0.30
CA LEU A 75 -2.96 1.79 -0.73
C LEU A 75 -4.03 2.30 0.24
N TYR A 76 -3.76 3.45 0.85
CA TYR A 76 -4.61 4.07 1.86
C TYR A 76 -5.49 5.16 1.22
N TYR A 77 -6.80 5.07 1.44
CA TYR A 77 -7.79 6.08 1.11
C TYR A 77 -8.29 6.75 2.39
N GLU A 78 -8.54 8.05 2.34
CA GLU A 78 -9.15 8.82 3.44
C GLU A 78 -8.38 8.67 4.78
N TYR A 79 -7.04 8.59 4.70
CA TYR A 79 -6.19 8.23 5.84
C TYR A 79 -5.39 9.41 6.41
N ALA A 80 -5.76 10.64 6.04
CA ALA A 80 -5.00 11.86 6.34
C ALA A 80 -4.72 12.08 7.84
N ASP A 81 -5.69 11.81 8.70
CA ASP A 81 -5.62 11.95 10.16
C ASP A 81 -4.68 10.93 10.84
N ARG A 82 -4.38 9.83 10.15
CA ARG A 82 -3.56 8.71 10.65
C ARG A 82 -2.19 8.63 9.99
N ARG A 83 -1.88 9.50 9.03
CA ARG A 83 -0.58 9.56 8.34
C ARG A 83 0.62 9.59 9.29
N GLN A 84 0.48 10.28 10.43
CA GLN A 84 1.52 10.39 11.45
C GLN A 84 1.96 9.05 12.07
N TYR A 85 1.15 7.99 11.94
CA TYR A 85 1.48 6.66 12.46
C TYR A 85 2.23 5.77 11.45
N LEU A 86 2.40 6.25 10.22
CA LEU A 86 3.09 5.53 9.14
C LEU A 86 4.47 6.16 8.86
N PRO A 87 5.48 5.37 8.45
CA PRO A 87 6.80 5.90 8.14
C PRO A 87 6.74 6.82 6.91
N ALA A 88 7.41 7.98 6.98
CA ALA A 88 7.43 8.97 5.90
C ALA A 88 8.04 8.44 4.59
N THR A 89 8.91 7.42 4.69
CA THR A 89 9.51 6.74 3.54
C THR A 89 8.54 5.81 2.81
N LYS A 90 7.39 5.50 3.42
CA LYS A 90 6.37 4.59 2.88
C LYS A 90 6.90 3.18 2.57
N ARG A 91 7.87 2.73 3.36
CA ARG A 91 8.40 1.36 3.35
C ARG A 91 8.11 0.67 4.68
N GLU A 92 7.61 -0.57 4.65
CA GLU A 92 7.21 -1.30 5.86
C GLU A 92 8.39 -1.45 6.84
N VAL A 93 9.58 -1.70 6.29
CA VAL A 93 10.81 -1.93 7.06
C VAL A 93 11.30 -0.71 7.84
N ASP A 94 10.75 0.47 7.56
CA ASP A 94 11.10 1.73 8.23
C ASP A 94 10.15 2.08 9.38
N TRP A 95 9.23 1.19 9.73
CA TRP A 95 8.32 1.42 10.85
C TRP A 95 9.09 1.72 12.16
N ASP A 96 8.48 2.54 13.02
CA ASP A 96 9.05 2.93 14.30
C ASP A 96 9.44 1.69 15.10
N TYR A 97 10.73 1.64 15.47
CA TYR A 97 11.32 0.57 16.25
C TYR A 97 10.54 0.27 17.54
N HIS A 98 9.96 1.29 18.16
CA HIS A 98 9.17 1.14 19.39
C HIS A 98 7.77 0.58 19.14
N ALA A 99 7.24 0.69 17.93
CA ALA A 99 5.92 0.19 17.54
C ALA A 99 5.92 -1.29 17.12
N ILE A 100 7.10 -1.90 16.94
CA ILE A 100 7.26 -3.28 16.46
C ILE A 100 7.87 -4.20 17.52
N ASN A 101 7.56 -5.49 17.45
CA ASN A 101 8.08 -6.50 18.37
C ASN A 101 9.51 -6.96 18.00
N SER A 102 10.14 -7.74 18.87
CA SER A 102 11.52 -8.22 18.67
C SER A 102 11.73 -9.03 17.38
N ALA A 103 10.75 -9.84 16.95
CA ALA A 103 10.87 -10.63 15.73
C ALA A 103 10.83 -9.73 14.48
N GLN A 104 9.94 -8.75 14.45
CA GLN A 104 9.86 -7.75 13.38
C GLN A 104 11.14 -6.92 13.31
N ARG A 105 11.70 -6.50 14.45
CA ARG A 105 12.96 -5.75 14.49
C ARG A 105 14.11 -6.50 13.83
N LEU A 106 14.26 -7.80 14.14
CA LEU A 106 15.28 -8.65 13.53
C LEU A 106 15.07 -8.81 12.03
N LEU A 107 13.82 -9.03 11.60
CA LEU A 107 13.48 -9.13 10.18
C LEU A 107 13.81 -7.83 9.45
N PHE A 108 13.30 -6.70 9.92
CA PHE A 108 13.45 -5.40 9.25
C PHE A 108 14.91 -4.96 9.21
N ALA A 109 15.68 -5.19 10.26
CA ALA A 109 17.12 -4.90 10.26
C ALA A 109 17.90 -5.68 9.18
N SER A 110 17.44 -6.88 8.78
CA SER A 110 18.05 -7.68 7.71
C SER A 110 17.66 -7.26 6.28
N LYS A 111 16.71 -6.32 6.16
CA LYS A 111 16.08 -5.91 4.89
C LYS A 111 16.23 -4.42 4.58
N ARG A 112 16.85 -3.65 5.48
CA ARG A 112 17.15 -2.22 5.30
C ARG A 112 18.39 -1.99 4.44
#